data_AF-A0A7C4GJP0-F1
#
_entry.id   AF-A0A7C4GJP0-F1
#
_cell.length_a   1.000
_cell.length_b   1.000
_cell.length_c   1.000
_cell.angle_alpha   90.00
_cell.angle_beta   90.00
_cell.angle_gamma   90.00
#
_symmetry.space_group_name_H-M   'P 1'
#
loop_
_entity.id
_entity.type
_entity.pdbx_description
1 polymer ?
#
loop_
_entity_poly.entity_id
_entity_poly.type
_entity_poly.pdbx_seq_one_letter_code
_entity_poly.pdbx_strand_id
1 'polypeptide(L)'
;MGASLPDFQLPYGNSKVYFSLPDGLRVHYIEPREVEPIKDFKGELESSLKNLKFLRPGARVAIIADDITRPTPTHLILPKLLDFLEGIGIREVTLIAALGTHRPMTQSELERKYGEALDRVNIIQPDFRDPEKQVRVGTMPSGAPIEVTKELSKVDFSIGIGCVTPHHVSGFS
;
A
#
# COMPACT_ATOMS: atom_id res chain seq x y z
N MET A 1 19.90 3.15 -45.76
CA MET A 1 20.31 2.27 -44.64
C MET A 1 19.39 2.59 -43.48
N GLY A 2 18.37 1.76 -43.25
CA GLY A 2 17.46 1.94 -42.12
C GLY A 2 18.18 1.49 -40.86
N ALA A 3 18.25 2.34 -39.83
CA ALA A 3 18.78 1.94 -38.54
C ALA A 3 17.98 0.73 -38.04
N SER A 4 18.66 -0.36 -37.71
CA SER A 4 18.05 -1.51 -37.04
C SER A 4 17.42 -1.05 -35.73
N LEU A 5 16.23 -1.54 -35.42
CA LEU A 5 15.57 -1.25 -34.15
C LEU A 5 16.44 -1.81 -33.00
N PRO A 6 16.55 -1.11 -31.86
CA PRO A 6 17.29 -1.59 -30.70
C PRO A 6 16.66 -2.87 -30.13
N ASP A 7 17.51 -3.80 -29.71
CA ASP A 7 17.10 -5.15 -29.29
C ASP A 7 16.60 -5.21 -27.84
N PHE A 8 16.98 -4.23 -27.00
CA PHE A 8 16.66 -4.21 -25.58
C PHE A 8 16.12 -2.84 -25.13
N GLN A 9 15.23 -2.88 -24.14
CA GLN A 9 14.67 -1.70 -23.47
C GLN A 9 14.74 -1.86 -21.95
N LEU A 10 14.99 -0.77 -21.23
CA LEU A 10 14.95 -0.73 -19.76
C LEU A 10 14.16 0.49 -19.26
N PRO A 11 13.33 0.34 -18.20
CA PRO A 11 12.72 1.49 -17.53
C PRO A 11 13.78 2.43 -16.96
N TYR A 12 13.62 3.74 -17.16
CA TYR A 12 14.51 4.78 -16.61
C TYR A 12 13.73 6.05 -16.27
N GLY A 13 13.46 6.25 -14.97
CA GLY A 13 12.58 7.32 -14.49
C GLY A 13 11.20 7.22 -15.13
N ASN A 14 10.76 8.28 -15.81
CA ASN A 14 9.49 8.33 -16.55
C ASN A 14 9.66 7.98 -18.05
N SER A 15 10.78 7.36 -18.42
CA SER A 15 11.14 7.06 -19.81
C SER A 15 11.68 5.63 -19.95
N LYS A 16 12.12 5.29 -21.16
CA LYS A 16 12.84 4.05 -21.45
C LYS A 16 14.17 4.36 -22.10
N VAL A 17 15.19 3.61 -21.72
CA VAL A 17 16.48 3.58 -22.42
C VAL A 17 16.47 2.39 -23.37
N TYR A 18 16.88 2.64 -24.60
CA TYR A 18 16.97 1.62 -25.66
C TYR A 18 18.44 1.40 -26.00
N PHE A 19 18.84 0.14 -26.14
CA PHE A 19 20.23 -0.21 -26.47
C PHE A 19 20.31 -1.54 -27.23
N SER A 20 21.42 -1.73 -27.93
CA SER A 20 21.82 -3.00 -28.52
C SER A 20 23.08 -3.50 -27.83
N LEU A 21 23.27 -4.82 -27.83
CA LEU A 21 24.44 -5.49 -27.29
C LEU A 21 25.36 -5.94 -28.43
N PRO A 22 26.69 -6.00 -28.24
CA PRO A 22 27.59 -6.56 -29.24
C PRO A 22 27.23 -7.99 -29.62
N ASP A 23 27.46 -8.33 -30.89
CA ASP A 23 27.29 -9.69 -31.39
C ASP A 23 28.19 -10.70 -30.64
N GLY A 24 27.72 -11.95 -30.53
CA GLY A 24 28.48 -13.04 -29.92
C GLY A 24 28.37 -13.16 -28.39
N LEU A 25 27.63 -12.27 -27.73
CA LEU A 25 27.33 -12.40 -26.30
C LEU A 25 26.24 -13.45 -26.04
N ARG A 26 26.44 -14.29 -25.02
CA ARG A 26 25.39 -15.16 -24.49
C ARG A 26 24.56 -14.39 -23.47
N VAL A 27 23.39 -13.91 -23.89
CA VAL A 27 22.49 -13.11 -23.07
C VAL A 27 21.34 -13.97 -22.56
N HIS A 28 21.02 -13.87 -21.28
CA HIS A 28 19.79 -14.40 -20.70
C HIS A 28 18.93 -13.23 -20.23
N TYR A 29 17.73 -13.12 -20.80
CA TYR A 29 16.77 -12.10 -20.43
C TYR A 29 15.71 -12.72 -19.51
N ILE A 30 15.61 -12.20 -18.29
CA ILE A 30 14.75 -12.74 -17.24
C ILE A 30 13.76 -11.66 -16.81
N GLU A 31 12.48 -11.95 -16.97
CA GLU A 31 11.39 -11.07 -16.55
C GLU A 31 10.35 -11.84 -15.72
N PRO A 32 9.58 -11.13 -14.87
CA PRO A 32 8.40 -11.73 -14.26
C PRO A 32 7.46 -12.26 -15.33
N ARG A 33 6.83 -13.40 -15.04
CA ARG A 33 5.78 -13.95 -15.91
C ARG A 33 4.62 -12.95 -16.01
N GLU A 34 4.19 -12.65 -17.23
CA GLU A 34 2.96 -11.90 -17.45
C GLU A 34 1.75 -12.67 -16.91
N VAL A 35 0.89 -11.97 -16.18
CA VAL A 35 -0.35 -12.49 -15.61
C VAL A 35 -1.52 -11.66 -16.12
N GLU A 36 -2.62 -12.33 -16.42
CA GLU A 36 -3.86 -11.66 -16.81
C GLU A 36 -4.38 -10.81 -15.63
N PRO A 37 -4.54 -9.49 -15.80
CA PRO A 37 -5.07 -8.64 -14.75
C PRO A 37 -6.53 -8.96 -14.47
N ILE A 38 -6.99 -8.66 -13.26
CA ILE A 38 -8.41 -8.76 -12.89
C ILE A 38 -9.23 -7.87 -13.83
N LYS A 39 -10.23 -8.45 -14.50
CA LYS A 39 -11.08 -7.75 -15.48
C LYS A 39 -12.09 -6.81 -14.82
N ASP A 40 -12.71 -7.26 -13.72
CA ASP A 40 -13.65 -6.45 -12.93
C ASP A 40 -13.10 -6.22 -11.53
N PHE A 41 -12.15 -5.30 -11.42
CA PHE A 41 -11.54 -4.96 -10.14
C PHE A 41 -12.57 -4.51 -9.10
N LYS A 42 -13.59 -3.76 -9.53
CA LYS A 42 -14.63 -3.23 -8.65
C LYS A 42 -15.50 -4.35 -8.09
N GLY A 43 -15.99 -5.25 -8.94
CA GLY A 43 -16.79 -6.39 -8.51
C GLY A 43 -16.04 -7.32 -7.57
N GLU A 44 -14.77 -7.61 -7.86
CA GLU A 44 -13.92 -8.44 -6.99
C GLU A 44 -13.65 -7.78 -5.63
N LEU A 45 -13.42 -6.47 -5.61
CA LEU A 45 -13.27 -5.71 -4.37
C LEU A 45 -14.55 -5.76 -3.54
N GLU A 46 -15.71 -5.43 -4.12
CA GLU A 46 -17.00 -5.48 -3.44
C GLU A 46 -17.33 -6.89 -2.92
N SER A 47 -16.99 -7.93 -3.68
CA SER A 47 -17.12 -9.32 -3.24
C SER A 47 -16.23 -9.61 -2.04
N SER A 48 -14.97 -9.18 -2.08
CA SER A 48 -13.99 -9.39 -1.00
C SER A 48 -14.38 -8.69 0.30
N LEU A 49 -14.95 -7.49 0.23
CA LEU A 49 -15.41 -6.73 1.39
C LEU A 49 -16.52 -7.46 2.18
N LYS A 50 -17.32 -8.31 1.52
CA LYS A 50 -18.34 -9.13 2.19
C LYS A 50 -17.74 -10.12 3.20
N ASN A 51 -16.43 -10.36 3.21
CA ASN A 51 -15.78 -11.19 4.20
C ASN A 51 -15.54 -10.47 5.54
N LEU A 52 -15.72 -9.14 5.59
CA LEU A 52 -15.54 -8.33 6.80
C LEU A 52 -16.78 -8.34 7.74
N LYS A 53 -17.56 -9.43 7.76
CA LYS A 53 -18.83 -9.55 8.53
C LYS A 53 -18.63 -9.53 10.06
N PHE A 54 -17.40 -9.63 10.53
CA PHE A 54 -17.06 -9.58 11.95
C PHE A 54 -17.06 -8.15 12.51
N LEU A 55 -17.03 -7.14 11.63
CA LEU A 55 -17.16 -5.74 12.01
C LEU A 55 -18.55 -5.44 12.54
N ARG A 56 -18.65 -4.49 13.47
CA ARG A 56 -19.88 -4.18 14.19
C ARG A 56 -20.21 -2.69 14.10
N PRO A 57 -21.51 -2.31 14.04
CA PRO A 57 -21.91 -0.91 14.07
C PRO A 57 -21.32 -0.18 15.28
N GLY A 58 -20.89 1.08 15.08
CA GLY A 58 -20.31 1.91 16.14
C GLY A 58 -18.89 1.54 16.58
N ALA A 59 -18.26 0.51 15.98
CA ALA A 59 -16.86 0.20 16.25
C ALA A 59 -15.92 1.30 15.71
N ARG A 60 -14.84 1.57 16.44
CA ARG A 60 -13.75 2.44 16.00
C ARG A 60 -12.82 1.64 15.10
N VAL A 61 -12.61 2.12 13.87
CA VAL A 61 -11.79 1.41 12.88
C VAL A 61 -10.58 2.24 12.47
N ALA A 62 -9.40 1.63 12.49
CA ALA A 62 -8.22 2.14 11.80
C ALA A 62 -8.03 1.43 10.46
N ILE A 63 -7.82 2.18 9.39
CA ILE A 63 -7.29 1.66 8.14
C ILE A 63 -5.80 1.97 8.10
N ILE A 64 -4.96 0.96 7.98
CA ILE A 64 -3.50 1.08 7.82
C ILE A 64 -3.21 0.88 6.34
N ALA A 65 -2.84 1.95 5.64
CA ALA A 65 -2.56 1.89 4.21
C ALA A 65 -1.11 2.22 3.93
N ASP A 66 -0.50 1.50 3.00
CA ASP A 66 0.85 1.81 2.54
C ASP A 66 1.00 3.22 1.93
N ASP A 67 2.24 3.69 1.84
CA ASP A 67 2.56 5.04 1.41
C ASP A 67 2.74 5.17 -0.13
N ILE A 68 3.12 6.37 -0.59
CA ILE A 68 3.30 6.67 -2.01
C ILE A 68 4.41 5.84 -2.69
N THR A 69 5.31 5.21 -1.92
CA THR A 69 6.38 4.37 -2.49
C THR A 69 5.87 3.01 -2.97
N ARG A 70 4.62 2.67 -2.63
CA ARG A 70 3.97 1.41 -3.03
C ARG A 70 2.95 1.62 -4.13
N PRO A 71 2.90 0.70 -5.12
CA PRO A 71 2.01 0.82 -6.28
C PRO A 71 0.55 0.45 -5.97
N THR A 72 0.21 0.11 -4.72
CA THR A 72 -1.15 -0.25 -4.32
C THR A 72 -2.15 0.81 -4.77
N PRO A 73 -3.23 0.44 -5.49
CA PRO A 73 -4.24 1.36 -5.99
C PRO A 73 -5.19 1.80 -4.88
N THR A 74 -4.64 2.37 -3.81
CA THR A 74 -5.36 2.68 -2.58
C THR A 74 -6.49 3.70 -2.80
N HIS A 75 -6.30 4.65 -3.71
CA HIS A 75 -7.34 5.59 -4.17
C HIS A 75 -8.57 4.90 -4.81
N LEU A 76 -8.43 3.68 -5.35
CA LEU A 76 -9.57 2.89 -5.85
C LEU A 76 -10.21 2.04 -4.74
N ILE A 77 -9.41 1.61 -3.76
CA ILE A 77 -9.85 0.70 -2.69
C ILE A 77 -10.56 1.46 -1.57
N LEU A 78 -9.97 2.56 -1.09
CA LEU A 78 -10.45 3.29 0.08
C LEU A 78 -11.90 3.77 -0.06
N PRO A 79 -12.33 4.42 -1.15
CA PRO A 79 -13.72 4.89 -1.24
C PRO A 79 -14.73 3.74 -1.10
N LYS A 80 -14.46 2.59 -1.72
CA LYS A 80 -15.34 1.41 -1.64
C LYS A 80 -15.34 0.77 -0.26
N LEU A 81 -14.18 0.72 0.40
CA LEU A 81 -14.10 0.25 1.78
C LEU A 81 -14.88 1.19 2.71
N LEU A 82 -14.73 2.51 2.56
CA LEU A 82 -15.47 3.49 3.36
C LEU A 82 -16.98 3.40 3.13
N ASP A 83 -17.43 3.26 1.88
CA ASP A 83 -18.85 3.02 1.55
C ASP A 83 -19.40 1.77 2.27
N PHE A 84 -18.61 0.69 2.27
CA PHE A 84 -18.97 -0.54 2.97
C PHE A 84 -19.03 -0.36 4.49
N LEU A 85 -18.02 0.29 5.09
CA LEU A 85 -17.96 0.57 6.53
C LEU A 85 -19.14 1.45 6.99
N GLU A 86 -19.47 2.47 6.21
CA GLU A 86 -20.62 3.34 6.47
C GLU A 86 -21.94 2.56 6.43
N GLY A 87 -22.10 1.67 5.44
CA GLY A 87 -23.27 0.80 5.31
C GLY A 87 -23.49 -0.15 6.49
N ILE A 88 -22.45 -0.52 7.23
CA ILE A 88 -22.54 -1.30 8.47
C ILE A 88 -22.62 -0.44 9.74
N GLY A 89 -22.72 0.89 9.61
CA GLY A 89 -22.87 1.81 10.73
C GLY A 89 -21.57 2.22 11.41
N ILE A 90 -20.43 2.13 10.71
CA ILE A 90 -19.13 2.63 11.18
C ILE A 90 -18.90 3.99 10.52
N ARG A 91 -18.90 5.05 11.34
CA ARG A 91 -18.85 6.45 10.87
C ARG A 91 -17.50 7.13 11.10
N GLU A 92 -16.75 6.66 12.10
CA GLU A 92 -15.46 7.24 12.45
C GLU A 92 -14.35 6.28 12.04
N VAL A 93 -13.58 6.69 11.02
CA VAL A 93 -12.47 5.92 10.47
C VAL A 93 -11.21 6.76 10.50
N THR A 94 -10.17 6.22 11.12
CA THR A 94 -8.82 6.80 11.13
C THR A 94 -7.99 6.13 10.04
N LEU A 95 -7.43 6.91 9.13
CA LEU A 95 -6.46 6.43 8.14
C LEU A 95 -5.04 6.64 8.68
N ILE A 96 -4.27 5.56 8.80
CA ILE A 96 -2.86 5.60 9.20
C ILE A 96 -2.02 5.30 7.97
N ALA A 97 -1.22 6.29 7.54
CA ALA A 97 -0.22 6.09 6.51
C ALA A 97 0.94 5.26 7.08
N ALA A 98 1.15 4.05 6.55
CA ALA A 98 2.19 3.13 6.98
C ALA A 98 3.56 3.52 6.40
N LEU A 99 4.12 4.62 6.90
CA LEU A 99 5.38 5.19 6.43
C LEU A 99 6.62 4.34 6.77
N GLY A 100 6.53 3.50 7.81
CA GLY A 100 7.71 2.82 8.35
C GLY A 100 8.78 3.82 8.75
N THR A 101 9.92 3.80 8.05
CA THR A 101 11.04 4.74 8.30
C THR A 101 11.07 5.95 7.37
N HIS A 102 10.10 6.07 6.45
CA HIS A 102 10.04 7.13 5.47
C HIS A 102 9.65 8.48 6.09
N ARG A 103 9.87 9.56 5.34
CA ARG A 103 9.36 10.88 5.70
C ARG A 103 7.82 10.93 5.58
N PRO A 104 7.16 11.88 6.26
CA PRO A 104 5.78 12.23 5.94
C PRO A 104 5.60 12.54 4.45
N MET A 105 4.50 12.08 3.90
CA MET A 105 4.03 12.43 2.57
C MET A 105 3.56 13.89 2.54
N THR A 106 3.84 14.55 1.43
CA THR A 106 3.29 15.86 1.10
C THR A 106 1.81 15.75 0.77
N GLN A 107 1.08 16.87 0.84
CA GLN A 107 -0.35 16.90 0.52
C GLN A 107 -0.66 16.35 -0.88
N SER A 108 0.14 16.70 -1.90
CA SER A 108 -0.04 16.18 -3.26
C SER A 108 0.23 14.68 -3.39
N GLU A 109 1.17 14.14 -2.60
CA GLU A 109 1.41 12.69 -2.53
C GLU A 109 0.25 11.97 -1.85
N LEU A 110 -0.32 12.55 -0.79
CA LEU A 110 -1.52 12.03 -0.12
C LEU A 110 -2.69 11.99 -1.09
N GLU A 111 -2.98 13.10 -1.78
CA GLU A 111 -4.06 13.20 -2.77
C GLU A 111 -3.88 12.16 -3.89
N ARG A 112 -2.64 12.00 -4.38
CA ARG A 112 -2.34 11.00 -5.40
C ARG A 112 -2.52 9.56 -4.89
N LYS A 113 -2.13 9.29 -3.64
CA LYS A 113 -2.14 7.93 -3.08
C LYS A 113 -3.55 7.50 -2.64
N TYR A 114 -4.27 8.39 -1.95
CA TYR A 114 -5.52 8.09 -1.25
C TYR A 114 -6.76 8.71 -1.92
N GLY A 115 -6.59 9.74 -2.75
CA GLY A 115 -7.70 10.36 -3.50
C GLY A 115 -8.74 11.02 -2.61
N GLU A 116 -9.99 11.03 -3.09
CA GLU A 116 -11.16 11.63 -2.43
C GLU A 116 -11.46 11.04 -1.03
N ALA A 117 -10.91 9.88 -0.71
CA ALA A 117 -11.09 9.26 0.60
C ALA A 117 -10.52 10.12 1.75
N LEU A 118 -9.56 11.02 1.46
CA LEU A 118 -8.99 11.93 2.44
C LEU A 118 -10.03 12.85 3.08
N ASP A 119 -11.07 13.24 2.34
CA ASP A 119 -12.12 14.14 2.85
C ASP A 119 -13.06 13.44 3.84
N ARG A 120 -12.99 12.10 3.92
CA ARG A 120 -13.88 11.25 4.73
C ARG A 120 -13.19 10.66 5.96
N VAL A 121 -11.88 10.84 6.12
CA VAL A 121 -11.10 10.18 7.17
C VAL A 121 -10.22 11.15 7.94
N ASN A 122 -9.94 10.83 9.19
CA ASN A 122 -8.84 11.48 9.91
C ASN A 122 -7.52 10.80 9.52
N ILE A 123 -6.66 11.49 8.78
CA ILE A 123 -5.37 10.94 8.37
C ILE A 123 -4.26 11.21 9.40
N ILE A 124 -3.48 10.16 9.69
CA ILE A 124 -2.35 10.18 10.61
C ILE A 124 -1.12 9.70 9.87
N GLN A 125 -0.04 10.47 9.98
CA GLN A 125 1.28 10.16 9.44
C GLN A 125 2.25 9.93 10.62
N PRO A 126 2.42 8.68 11.11
CA PRO A 126 3.22 8.42 12.29
C PRO A 126 4.70 8.76 12.06
N ASP A 127 5.31 9.42 13.05
CA ASP A 127 6.78 9.55 13.12
C ASP A 127 7.32 8.48 14.07
N PHE A 128 8.06 7.51 13.52
CA PHE A 128 8.67 6.45 14.31
C PHE A 128 9.76 6.95 15.26
N ARG A 129 10.26 8.18 15.06
CA ARG A 129 11.29 8.80 15.90
C ARG A 129 10.74 9.50 17.13
N ASP A 130 9.41 9.66 17.21
CA ASP A 130 8.73 10.32 18.32
C ASP A 130 8.18 9.27 19.30
N PRO A 131 8.95 8.88 20.35
CA PRO A 131 8.54 7.83 21.28
C PRO A 131 7.27 8.19 22.06
N GLU A 132 6.99 9.48 22.24
CA GLU A 132 5.77 9.95 22.91
C GLU A 132 4.51 9.67 22.09
N LYS A 133 4.64 9.33 20.80
CA LYS A 133 3.54 8.89 19.94
C LYS A 133 3.47 7.38 19.75
N GLN A 134 4.36 6.63 20.40
CA GLN A 134 4.40 5.17 20.32
C GLN A 134 3.86 4.53 21.62
N VAL A 135 3.34 3.32 21.50
CA VAL A 135 2.93 2.47 22.61
C VAL A 135 3.52 1.09 22.43
N ARG A 136 4.10 0.54 23.50
CA ARG A 136 4.59 -0.83 23.52
C ARG A 136 3.41 -1.80 23.62
N VAL A 137 3.30 -2.70 22.65
CA VAL A 137 2.24 -3.71 22.56
C VAL A 137 2.75 -5.13 22.78
N GLY A 138 4.06 -5.30 22.86
CA GLY A 138 4.64 -6.61 23.15
C GLY A 138 6.16 -6.62 23.11
N THR A 139 6.68 -7.83 22.97
CA THR A 139 8.11 -8.12 22.85
C THR A 139 8.28 -9.25 21.85
N MET A 140 9.19 -9.10 20.90
CA MET A 140 9.54 -10.13 19.94
C MET A 140 10.22 -11.32 20.64
N PRO A 141 10.23 -12.52 20.04
CA PRO A 141 11.01 -13.66 20.56
C PRO A 141 12.51 -13.36 20.72
N SER A 142 13.05 -12.43 19.93
CA SER A 142 14.42 -11.93 20.03
C SER A 142 14.68 -11.01 21.23
N GLY A 143 13.64 -10.63 21.98
CA GLY A 143 13.72 -9.68 23.10
C GLY A 143 13.49 -8.21 22.71
N ALA A 144 13.43 -7.88 21.41
CA ALA A 144 13.17 -6.51 20.97
C ALA A 144 11.73 -6.06 21.32
N PRO A 145 11.50 -4.81 21.76
CA PRO A 145 10.15 -4.32 22.03
C PRO A 145 9.34 -4.21 20.72
N ILE A 146 8.04 -4.50 20.79
CA ILE A 146 7.11 -4.24 19.70
C ILE A 146 6.36 -2.96 20.06
N GLU A 147 6.59 -1.92 19.27
CA GLU A 147 6.01 -0.60 19.47
C GLU A 147 5.23 -0.20 18.21
N VAL A 148 4.07 0.41 18.42
CA VAL A 148 3.19 0.89 17.34
C VAL A 148 2.67 2.27 17.69
N THR A 149 2.13 2.99 16.69
CA THR A 149 1.52 4.29 16.95
C THR A 149 0.38 4.18 17.97
N LYS A 150 0.33 5.11 18.94
CA LYS A 150 -0.69 5.17 19.99
C LYS A 150 -2.13 5.17 19.46
N GLU A 151 -2.34 5.57 18.22
CA GLU A 151 -3.66 5.60 17.61
C GLU A 151 -4.23 4.19 17.39
N LEU A 152 -3.37 3.18 17.19
CA LEU A 152 -3.80 1.79 17.06
C LEU A 152 -4.29 1.17 18.36
N SER A 153 -3.94 1.71 19.53
CA SER A 153 -4.49 1.22 20.80
C SER A 153 -5.89 1.77 21.11
N LYS A 154 -6.38 2.71 20.30
CA LYS A 154 -7.68 3.37 20.48
C LYS A 154 -8.78 2.80 19.59
N VAL A 155 -8.50 1.78 18.78
CA VAL A 155 -9.46 1.21 17.84
C VAL A 155 -9.88 -0.19 18.25
N ASP A 156 -11.09 -0.57 17.84
CA ASP A 156 -11.63 -1.90 18.09
C ASP A 156 -11.22 -2.87 16.97
N PHE A 157 -11.03 -2.35 15.75
CA PHE A 157 -10.51 -3.10 14.60
C PHE A 157 -9.48 -2.29 13.81
N SER A 158 -8.50 -3.00 13.26
CA SER A 158 -7.57 -2.45 12.25
C SER A 158 -7.67 -3.24 10.95
N ILE A 159 -7.60 -2.54 9.81
CA ILE A 159 -7.68 -3.11 8.46
C ILE A 159 -6.43 -2.67 7.69
N GLY A 160 -5.64 -3.62 7.18
CA GLY A 160 -4.47 -3.34 6.36
C GLY A 160 -4.81 -3.27 4.86
N ILE A 161 -4.29 -2.25 4.16
CA ILE A 161 -4.34 -2.14 2.69
C ILE A 161 -2.91 -2.03 2.17
N GLY A 162 -2.53 -2.98 1.32
CA GLY A 162 -1.22 -3.02 0.66
C GLY A 162 -1.25 -3.95 -0.54
N CYS A 163 -0.10 -4.08 -1.21
CA CYS A 163 0.08 -5.00 -2.32
C CYS A 163 1.04 -6.11 -1.95
N VAL A 164 0.76 -7.32 -2.45
CA VAL A 164 1.68 -8.45 -2.30
C VAL A 164 2.70 -8.41 -3.43
N THR A 165 3.97 -8.17 -3.08
CA THR A 165 5.07 -8.09 -4.07
C THR A 165 6.35 -8.73 -3.55
N PRO A 166 7.18 -9.35 -4.39
CA PRO A 166 8.48 -9.85 -3.97
C PRO A 166 9.34 -8.77 -3.32
N HIS A 167 9.95 -9.10 -2.17
CA HIS A 167 10.80 -8.20 -1.42
C HIS A 167 12.14 -8.89 -1.10
N HIS A 168 13.24 -8.28 -1.54
CA HIS A 168 14.59 -8.85 -1.44
C HIS A 168 15.05 -9.23 -0.02
N VAL A 169 14.54 -8.56 1.03
CA VAL A 169 14.83 -8.89 2.44
C VAL A 169 13.77 -9.79 3.07
N SER A 170 12.51 -9.32 3.12
CA SER A 170 11.41 -9.99 3.83
C SER A 170 10.74 -11.14 3.07
N GLY A 171 11.20 -11.47 1.87
CA GLY A 171 10.55 -12.42 0.96
C GLY A 171 9.41 -11.77 0.19
N PHE A 172 8.37 -11.31 0.89
CA PHE A 172 7.24 -10.59 0.31
C PHE A 172 6.89 -9.37 1.17
N SER A 173 6.29 -8.36 0.53
CA SER A 173 5.49 -7.31 1.18
C SER A 173 4.02 -7.66 1.11
#